data_AF-A0A939DN18-F1
#
_entry.id   AF-A0A939DN18-F1
#
_cell.length_a   1.000
_cell.length_b   1.000
_cell.length_c   1.000
_cell.angle_alpha   90.00
_cell.angle_beta   90.00
_cell.angle_gamma   90.00
#
_symmetry.space_group_name_H-M   'P 1'
#
loop_
_entity.id
_entity.type
_entity.pdbx_description
1 polymer ?
#
loop_
_entity_poly.entity_id
_entity_poly.type
_entity_poly.pdbx_seq_one_letter_code
_entity_poly.pdbx_strand_id
1 'polypeptide(L)'
;MKLILLTSLFFIFICPSLVTAEELFSVSSKNKGISEFDYIVTEVKREKGYSVLSIPKFQERSAAASRWMMCAYNELAMLRNANMWAAIYTDDSGDKVTVVFPDSNSISDPAFDNVDLLDTQPRIMPTEALKAFCGF
;
A
#
# COMPACT_ATOMS: atom_id res chain seq x y z
N MET A 1 -7.12 -58.06 -41.75
CA MET A 1 -7.66 -57.91 -40.38
C MET A 1 -7.81 -56.43 -40.09
N LYS A 2 -9.03 -55.99 -39.71
CA LYS A 2 -9.36 -54.60 -39.37
C LYS A 2 -8.71 -54.25 -38.02
N LEU A 3 -8.02 -53.12 -37.92
CA LEU A 3 -7.69 -52.52 -36.63
C LEU A 3 -8.18 -51.06 -36.64
N ILE A 4 -9.31 -50.83 -35.99
CA ILE A 4 -9.90 -49.53 -35.74
C ILE A 4 -9.26 -49.06 -34.42
N LEU A 5 -8.42 -48.03 -34.46
CA LEU A 5 -7.86 -47.40 -33.26
C LEU A 5 -8.65 -46.14 -32.94
N LEU A 6 -9.45 -46.26 -31.89
CA LEU A 6 -10.30 -45.22 -31.31
C LEU A 6 -9.47 -44.03 -30.81
N THR A 7 -9.96 -42.86 -31.17
CA THR A 7 -9.63 -41.51 -30.72
C THR A 7 -9.58 -41.34 -29.20
N SER A 8 -8.62 -40.55 -28.71
CA SER A 8 -8.73 -39.81 -27.45
C SER A 8 -8.08 -38.43 -27.63
N LEU A 9 -8.88 -37.44 -28.00
CA LEU A 9 -8.49 -36.03 -27.99
C LEU A 9 -8.58 -35.52 -26.55
N PHE A 10 -7.43 -35.33 -25.90
CA PHE A 10 -7.33 -34.55 -24.67
C PHE A 10 -7.49 -33.07 -25.03
N PHE A 11 -8.68 -32.50 -24.81
CA PHE A 11 -8.87 -31.04 -24.84
C PHE A 11 -8.22 -30.46 -23.58
N ILE A 12 -6.98 -30.00 -23.71
CA ILE A 12 -6.33 -29.18 -22.69
C ILE A 12 -7.07 -27.84 -22.67
N PHE A 13 -7.94 -27.65 -21.69
CA PHE A 13 -8.58 -26.37 -21.40
C PHE A 13 -7.51 -25.43 -20.85
N ILE A 14 -6.80 -24.73 -21.74
CA ILE A 14 -5.94 -23.62 -21.35
C ILE A 14 -6.88 -22.48 -21.00
N CYS A 15 -7.18 -22.30 -19.72
CA CYS A 15 -7.87 -21.12 -19.22
C CYS A 15 -6.82 -19.99 -19.21
N PRO A 16 -6.91 -18.96 -20.07
CA PRO A 16 -6.04 -17.80 -19.94
C PRO A 16 -6.46 -17.08 -18.66
N SER A 17 -5.64 -17.14 -17.62
CA SER A 17 -5.76 -16.22 -16.50
C SER A 17 -5.54 -14.81 -17.04
N LEU A 18 -6.63 -14.05 -17.16
CA LEU A 18 -6.57 -12.61 -17.31
C LEU A 18 -5.90 -12.07 -16.05
N VAL A 19 -4.59 -11.88 -16.10
CA VAL A 19 -3.84 -11.12 -15.10
C VAL A 19 -4.30 -9.67 -15.26
N THR A 20 -5.38 -9.31 -14.56
CA THR A 20 -5.75 -7.91 -14.41
C THR A 20 -4.64 -7.26 -13.59
N ALA A 21 -4.06 -6.17 -14.09
CA ALA A 21 -3.12 -5.38 -13.31
C ALA A 21 -3.88 -4.90 -12.05
N GLU A 22 -3.39 -5.26 -10.86
CA GLU A 22 -3.99 -4.82 -9.60
C GLU A 22 -3.95 -3.28 -9.56
N GLU A 23 -5.10 -2.65 -9.33
CA GLU A 23 -5.21 -1.20 -9.30
C GLU A 23 -4.30 -0.60 -8.21
N LEU A 24 -3.67 0.53 -8.51
CA LEU A 24 -2.90 1.28 -7.51
C LEU A 24 -3.84 1.93 -6.50
N PHE A 25 -3.45 1.92 -5.23
CA PHE A 25 -4.26 2.49 -4.16
C PHE A 25 -4.47 4.00 -4.35
N SER A 26 -5.70 4.48 -4.17
CA SER A 26 -6.00 5.92 -4.19
C SER A 26 -7.18 6.24 -3.28
N VAL A 27 -7.03 7.26 -2.43
CA VAL A 27 -8.08 7.70 -1.52
C VAL A 27 -8.11 9.22 -1.41
N SER A 28 -9.31 9.80 -1.40
CA SER A 28 -9.54 11.24 -1.24
C SER A 28 -10.24 11.53 0.08
N SER A 29 -9.83 12.60 0.77
CA SER A 29 -10.48 13.08 2.00
C SER A 29 -11.95 13.41 1.76
N LYS A 30 -12.26 14.04 0.62
CA LYS A 30 -13.63 14.35 0.18
C LYS A 30 -14.49 13.10 0.00
N ASN A 31 -13.95 12.06 -0.62
CA ASN A 31 -14.67 10.79 -0.80
C ASN A 31 -14.94 10.07 0.52
N LYS A 32 -14.19 10.40 1.58
CA LYS A 32 -14.41 9.92 2.96
C LYS A 32 -15.27 10.90 3.79
N GLY A 33 -15.90 11.89 3.16
CA GLY A 33 -16.83 12.83 3.81
C GLY A 33 -16.16 13.94 4.63
N ILE A 34 -14.85 14.15 4.47
CA ILE A 34 -14.12 15.20 5.18
C ILE A 34 -14.10 16.46 4.32
N SER A 35 -14.52 17.58 4.89
CA SER A 35 -14.71 18.85 4.17
C SER A 35 -13.70 19.93 4.54
N GLU A 36 -13.03 19.76 5.67
CA GLU A 36 -12.08 20.70 6.27
C GLU A 36 -10.76 20.77 5.51
N PHE A 37 -10.44 19.78 4.68
CA PHE A 37 -9.26 19.73 3.83
C PHE A 37 -9.49 18.85 2.61
N ASP A 38 -8.73 19.13 1.54
CA ASP A 38 -8.81 18.45 0.26
C ASP A 38 -7.47 17.82 -0.10
N TYR A 39 -7.30 16.56 0.29
CA TYR A 39 -6.11 15.78 -0.01
C TYR A 39 -6.49 14.51 -0.76
N ILE A 40 -5.58 14.08 -1.63
CA ILE A 40 -5.64 12.80 -2.33
C ILE A 40 -4.32 12.10 -2.05
N VAL A 41 -4.40 10.87 -1.56
CA VAL A 41 -3.25 9.98 -1.37
C VAL A 41 -3.30 8.95 -2.47
N THR A 42 -2.30 8.93 -3.35
CA THR A 42 -2.24 7.99 -4.47
C THR A 42 -0.93 7.22 -4.44
N GLU A 43 -1.02 5.91 -4.49
CA GLU A 43 0.14 5.03 -4.69
C GLU A 43 0.67 5.21 -6.10
N VAL A 44 1.93 5.61 -6.21
CA VAL A 44 2.61 5.85 -7.50
C VAL A 44 3.70 4.83 -7.78
N LYS A 45 4.11 4.05 -6.77
CA LYS A 45 5.03 2.93 -6.89
C LYS A 45 4.67 1.87 -5.86
N ARG A 46 4.67 0.61 -6.29
CA ARG A 46 4.48 -0.56 -5.43
C ARG A 46 5.64 -1.51 -5.63
N GLU A 47 6.26 -1.94 -4.54
CA GLU A 47 7.35 -2.90 -4.53
C GLU A 47 7.10 -3.94 -3.43
N LYS A 48 7.93 -4.99 -3.40
CA LYS A 48 7.87 -5.94 -2.29
C LYS A 48 8.28 -5.24 -0.99
N GLY A 49 7.35 -5.16 -0.04
CA GLY A 49 7.59 -4.63 1.31
C GLY A 49 7.40 -3.12 1.45
N TYR A 50 7.15 -2.36 0.38
CA TYR A 50 6.84 -0.93 0.50
C TYR A 50 6.05 -0.37 -0.69
N SER A 51 5.43 0.78 -0.45
CA SER A 51 4.74 1.60 -1.45
C SER A 51 5.21 3.05 -1.35
N VAL A 52 5.27 3.76 -2.48
CA VAL A 52 5.48 5.22 -2.51
C VAL A 52 4.16 5.89 -2.86
N LEU A 53 3.77 6.85 -2.02
CA LEU A 53 2.56 7.63 -2.15
C LEU A 53 2.91 9.04 -2.62
N SER A 54 2.10 9.56 -3.53
CA SER A 54 2.05 10.97 -3.90
C SER A 54 0.87 11.61 -3.19
N ILE A 55 1.14 12.70 -2.48
CA ILE A 55 0.15 13.46 -1.72
C ILE A 55 0.39 14.94 -2.04
N PRO A 56 -0.32 15.51 -3.03
CA PRO A 56 -0.12 16.91 -3.40
C PRO A 56 -0.28 17.84 -2.19
N LYS A 57 0.63 18.80 -2.05
CA LYS A 57 0.69 19.76 -0.93
C LYS A 57 0.93 19.09 0.43
N PHE A 58 1.58 17.94 0.47
CA PHE A 58 1.86 17.21 1.72
C PHE A 58 2.57 18.09 2.74
N GLN A 59 3.44 18.99 2.29
CA GLN A 59 4.20 19.88 3.16
C GLN A 59 3.36 21.02 3.75
N GLU A 60 2.13 21.22 3.27
CA GLU A 60 1.18 22.20 3.81
C GLU A 60 0.16 21.57 4.78
N ARG A 61 0.34 20.28 5.11
CA ARG A 61 -0.62 19.52 5.93
C ARG A 61 -0.79 20.12 7.32
N SER A 62 -2.04 20.20 7.77
CA SER A 62 -2.35 20.45 9.17
C SER A 62 -2.18 19.18 10.01
N ALA A 63 -2.22 19.31 11.33
CA ALA A 63 -2.26 18.15 12.23
C ALA A 63 -3.51 17.28 12.01
N ALA A 64 -4.64 17.87 11.63
CA ALA A 64 -5.87 17.13 11.31
C ALA A 64 -5.70 16.34 10.00
N ALA A 65 -5.15 16.98 8.96
CA ALA A 65 -4.86 16.31 7.69
C ALA A 65 -3.84 15.17 7.87
N SER A 66 -2.81 15.37 8.69
CA SER A 66 -1.80 14.35 9.00
C SER A 66 -2.41 13.11 9.67
N ARG A 67 -3.35 13.31 10.60
CA ARG A 67 -4.08 12.19 11.24
C ARG A 67 -4.93 11.41 10.25
N TRP A 68 -5.58 12.10 9.32
CA TRP A 68 -6.32 11.44 8.25
C TRP A 68 -5.39 10.67 7.29
N MET A 69 -4.25 11.24 6.90
CA MET A 69 -3.26 10.56 6.05
C MET A 69 -2.71 9.30 6.72
N MET A 70 -2.46 9.33 8.04
CA MET A 70 -2.11 8.14 8.81
C MET A 70 -3.14 7.03 8.67
N CYS A 71 -4.44 7.36 8.62
CA CYS A 71 -5.50 6.38 8.36
C CYS A 71 -5.49 5.86 6.93
N ALA A 72 -5.14 6.68 5.94
CA ALA A 72 -4.91 6.22 4.57
C ALA A 72 -3.74 5.23 4.48
N TYR A 73 -2.65 5.46 5.23
CA TYR A 73 -1.52 4.52 5.29
C TYR A 73 -1.92 3.20 5.94
N ASN A 74 -2.75 3.24 6.98
CA ASN A 74 -3.28 2.05 7.63
C ASN A 74 -4.24 1.27 6.71
N GLU A 75 -5.10 1.95 5.96
CA GLU A 75 -5.97 1.34 4.94
C GLU A 75 -5.13 0.61 3.89
N LEU A 76 -4.05 1.24 3.42
CA LEU A 76 -3.10 0.60 2.51
C LEU A 76 -2.43 -0.63 3.14
N ALA A 77 -1.97 -0.55 4.40
CA ALA A 77 -1.39 -1.69 5.10
C ALA A 77 -2.37 -2.87 5.20
N MET A 78 -3.65 -2.59 5.50
CA MET A 78 -4.71 -3.61 5.52
C MET A 78 -4.90 -4.26 4.14
N LEU A 79 -4.92 -3.46 3.06
CA LEU A 79 -5.02 -3.99 1.69
C LEU A 79 -3.82 -4.85 1.28
N ARG A 80 -2.65 -4.62 1.91
CA ARG A 80 -1.45 -5.46 1.72
C ARG A 80 -1.40 -6.67 2.66
N ASN A 81 -2.40 -6.87 3.52
CA ASN A 81 -2.39 -7.86 4.60
C ASN A 81 -1.15 -7.72 5.51
N ALA A 82 -0.67 -6.49 5.70
CA ALA A 82 0.50 -6.20 6.51
C ALA A 82 0.10 -6.02 7.98
N ASN A 83 0.82 -6.67 8.88
CA ASN A 83 0.58 -6.57 10.33
C ASN A 83 1.13 -5.28 10.94
N MET A 84 2.16 -4.70 10.31
CA MET A 84 2.81 -3.47 10.72
C MET A 84 3.10 -2.60 9.50
N TRP A 85 3.22 -1.30 9.75
CA TRP A 85 3.65 -0.36 8.74
C TRP A 85 4.43 0.80 9.36
N ALA A 86 5.23 1.48 8.54
CA ALA A 86 5.96 2.69 8.93
C ALA A 86 5.90 3.70 7.77
N ALA A 87 5.68 4.98 8.06
CA ALA A 87 5.77 6.03 7.05
C ALA A 87 7.08 6.80 7.19
N ILE A 88 7.73 7.04 6.05
CA ILE A 88 8.99 7.76 5.93
C ILE A 88 8.75 8.99 5.07
N TYR A 89 9.00 10.15 5.66
CA TYR A 89 8.96 11.46 5.04
C TYR A 89 9.73 12.44 5.93
N THR A 90 10.14 13.57 5.35
CA THR A 90 10.66 14.73 6.09
C THR A 90 9.87 15.97 5.69
N ASP A 91 10.12 17.09 6.34
CA ASP A 91 9.51 18.37 5.94
C ASP A 91 10.06 18.89 4.59
N ASP A 92 11.14 18.29 4.08
CA ASP A 92 11.79 18.64 2.82
C ASP A 92 11.69 17.54 1.74
N SER A 93 11.07 16.39 2.02
CA SER A 93 10.96 15.26 1.08
C SER A 93 9.96 15.49 -0.07
N GLY A 94 9.40 16.70 -0.15
CA GLY A 94 8.35 17.08 -1.09
C GLY A 94 7.04 16.35 -0.84
N ASP A 95 6.25 16.14 -1.88
CA ASP A 95 4.90 15.59 -1.82
C ASP A 95 4.85 14.05 -1.85
N LYS A 96 5.94 13.40 -1.44
CA LYS A 96 6.06 11.93 -1.45
C LYS A 96 6.27 11.37 -0.06
N VAL A 97 5.61 10.24 0.19
CA VAL A 97 5.72 9.47 1.43
C VAL A 97 5.97 8.01 1.07
N THR A 98 6.97 7.40 1.67
CA THR A 98 7.19 5.96 1.54
C THR A 98 6.55 5.25 2.72
N VAL A 99 5.68 4.28 2.44
CA VAL A 99 5.07 3.41 3.46
C VAL A 99 5.69 2.02 3.35
N VAL A 100 6.35 1.58 4.41
CA VAL A 100 7.02 0.28 4.51
C VAL A 100 6.15 -0.68 5.33
N PHE A 101 6.17 -1.96 4.99
CA PHE A 101 5.38 -3.03 5.60
C PHE A 101 6.30 -4.11 6.21
N PRO A 102 6.92 -3.86 7.38
CA PRO A 102 7.81 -4.82 8.01
C PRO A 102 7.04 -5.97 8.70
N ASP A 103 7.71 -7.10 8.87
CA ASP A 103 7.19 -8.26 9.62
C ASP A 103 7.57 -8.21 11.11
N SER A 104 8.45 -7.27 11.50
CA SER A 104 8.88 -7.02 12.87
C SER A 104 8.82 -5.53 13.25
N ASN A 105 8.85 -5.24 14.56
CA ASN A 105 8.92 -3.88 15.09
C ASN A 105 10.37 -3.35 15.14
N SER A 106 11.17 -3.67 14.11
CA SER A 106 12.59 -3.31 14.04
C SER A 106 12.89 -2.60 12.74
N ILE A 107 13.71 -1.55 12.80
CA ILE A 107 14.22 -0.87 11.61
C ILE A 107 15.22 -1.74 10.82
N SER A 108 15.73 -2.81 11.43
CA SER A 108 16.58 -3.82 10.77
C SER A 108 15.77 -4.90 10.03
N ASP A 109 14.44 -4.73 9.92
CA ASP A 109 13.60 -5.63 9.13
C ASP A 109 13.95 -5.53 7.64
N PRO A 110 14.03 -6.65 6.89
CA PRO A 110 14.38 -6.64 5.46
C PRO A 110 13.48 -5.76 4.58
N ALA A 111 12.27 -5.41 5.04
CA ALA A 111 11.40 -4.47 4.34
C ALA A 111 12.03 -3.08 4.16
N PHE A 112 13.01 -2.71 5.00
CA PHE A 112 13.72 -1.43 4.94
C PHE A 112 14.97 -1.44 4.04
N ASP A 113 15.48 -2.61 3.62
CA ASP A 113 16.77 -2.74 2.92
C ASP A 113 16.89 -1.89 1.64
N ASN A 114 15.77 -1.64 0.96
CA ASN A 114 15.71 -0.90 -0.30
C ASN A 114 14.94 0.42 -0.17
N VAL A 115 14.86 0.96 1.04
CA VAL A 115 14.12 2.19 1.35
C VAL A 115 15.09 3.22 1.89
N ASP A 116 15.09 4.41 1.29
CA ASP A 116 15.78 5.56 1.84
C ASP A 116 15.02 6.06 3.09
N LEU A 117 15.67 6.00 4.25
CA LEU A 117 15.11 6.43 5.53
C LEU A 117 15.11 7.96 5.70
N LEU A 118 15.77 8.72 4.81
CA LEU A 118 15.88 10.17 4.86
C LEU A 118 16.43 10.68 6.21
N ASP A 119 17.37 9.94 6.79
CA ASP A 119 17.94 10.18 8.13
C ASP A 119 16.88 10.25 9.25
N THR A 120 15.71 9.66 9.04
CA THR A 120 14.64 9.56 10.04
C THR A 120 14.67 8.22 10.79
N GLN A 121 14.10 8.21 11.99
CA GLN A 121 13.74 6.99 12.70
C GLN A 121 12.22 6.83 12.65
N PRO A 122 11.68 6.17 11.61
CA PRO A 122 10.25 6.06 11.45
C PRO A 122 9.67 5.19 12.57
N ARG A 123 8.51 5.59 13.06
CA ARG A 123 7.77 4.80 14.04
C ARG A 123 7.06 3.66 13.31
N ILE A 124 7.36 2.43 13.69
CA ILE A 124 6.64 1.25 13.22
C ILE A 124 5.35 1.12 14.04
N MET A 125 4.23 1.01 13.33
CA MET A 125 2.88 1.00 13.87
C MET A 125 2.20 -0.34 13.55
N PRO A 126 1.60 -1.02 14.53
CA PRO A 126 0.78 -2.20 14.26
C PRO A 126 -0.54 -1.79 13.59
N THR A 127 -0.86 -2.44 12.47
CA THR A 127 -2.04 -2.14 11.65
C THR A 127 -3.35 -2.27 12.45
N GLU A 128 -3.46 -3.33 13.26
CA GLU A 128 -4.65 -3.59 14.06
C GLU A 128 -4.88 -2.54 15.16
N ALA A 129 -3.83 -1.94 15.72
CA ALA A 129 -3.99 -0.94 16.78
C ALA A 129 -4.59 0.37 16.26
N LEU A 130 -4.33 0.71 15.00
CA LEU A 130 -4.85 1.93 14.38
C LEU A 130 -6.20 1.72 13.69
N LYS A 131 -6.63 0.47 13.49
CA LYS A 131 -7.91 0.13 12.88
C LYS A 131 -9.08 0.81 13.59
N ALA A 132 -9.15 0.66 14.92
CA ALA A 132 -10.19 1.27 15.75
C ALA A 132 -10.13 2.80 15.76
N PHE A 133 -8.93 3.38 15.77
CA PHE A 133 -8.74 4.83 15.72
C PHE A 133 -9.25 5.43 14.40
N CYS A 134 -9.07 4.71 13.30
CA CYS A 134 -9.46 5.14 11.96
C CYS A 134 -10.88 4.77 11.55
N GLY A 135 -11.63 4.03 12.40
CA GLY A 135 -13.03 3.68 12.15
C GLY A 135 -13.23 2.55 11.14
N PHE A 136 -12.27 1.61 11.03
CA PHE A 136 -12.37 0.41 10.20
C PHE A 136 -12.82 -0.84 10.98
#